data_AF-A0A8J2PLM5-F1
#
_entry.id   AF-A0A8J2PLM5-F1
#
_cell.length_a   1.000
_cell.length_b   1.000
_cell.length_c   1.000
_cell.angle_alpha   90.00
_cell.angle_beta   90.00
_cell.angle_gamma   90.00
#
_symmetry.space_group_name_H-M   'P 1'
#
loop_
_entity.id
_entity.type
_entity.pdbx_description
1 polymer ?
#
loop_
_entity_poly.entity_id
_entity_poly.type
_entity_poly.pdbx_seq_one_letter_code
_entity_poly.pdbx_strand_id
1 'polypeptide(L)'
;MLRHKDSNVKGLQSRKHVQETHDHVQQSLLTYCINCYPQVQEKFTKLLQILPDIRQVASRGEEFLYYKHINGGAPTQTLLMEMLHAKRK
;
A
#
# COMPACT_ATOMS: atom_id res chain seq x y z
N MET A 1 -5.81 0.62 -2.07
CA MET A 1 -5.05 -0.52 -2.64
C MET A 1 -3.73 -0.85 -1.90
N LEU A 2 -3.24 -0.03 -0.95
CA LEU A 2 -1.94 -0.27 -0.27
C LEU A 2 -2.03 -0.83 1.17
N ARG A 3 -3.23 -1.16 1.68
CA ARG A 3 -3.40 -1.67 3.05
C ARG A 3 -3.18 -3.19 3.21
N HIS A 4 -3.12 -3.96 2.13
CA HIS A 4 -3.09 -5.43 2.21
C HIS A 4 -1.74 -6.04 2.60
N LYS A 5 -0.68 -5.25 2.78
CA LYS A 5 0.63 -5.73 3.24
C LYS A 5 1.00 -5.28 4.64
N ASP A 6 0.08 -4.64 5.35
CA ASP A 6 0.26 -4.23 6.74
C ASP A 6 -0.35 -5.32 7.64
N SER A 7 0.43 -5.94 8.51
CA SER A 7 -0.05 -6.99 9.44
C SER A 7 -1.11 -6.47 10.43
N ASN A 8 -1.33 -5.15 10.47
CA ASN A 8 -2.31 -4.45 11.29
C ASN A 8 -3.74 -4.38 10.71
N VAL A 9 -4.05 -5.11 9.63
CA VAL A 9 -5.42 -5.18 9.12
C VAL A 9 -6.32 -5.98 10.09
N LYS A 10 -7.38 -5.34 10.58
CA LYS A 10 -8.41 -5.97 11.42
C LYS A 10 -9.10 -7.10 10.64
N GLY A 11 -9.36 -8.23 11.30
CA GLY A 11 -10.05 -9.39 10.69
C GLY A 11 -9.16 -10.32 9.85
N LEU A 12 -7.84 -10.13 9.85
CA LEU A 12 -6.91 -10.99 9.12
C LEU A 12 -6.83 -12.39 9.77
N GLN A 13 -7.37 -13.40 9.09
CA GLN A 13 -7.41 -14.80 9.55
C GLN A 13 -6.01 -15.44 9.61
N SER A 14 -5.13 -15.09 8.65
CA SER A 14 -3.82 -15.76 8.48
C SER A 14 -2.65 -14.81 8.70
N ARG A 15 -2.58 -14.17 9.88
CA ARG A 15 -1.49 -13.22 10.24
C ARG A 15 -0.09 -13.80 10.05
N LYS A 16 0.12 -15.05 10.45
CA LYS A 16 1.40 -15.74 10.32
C LYS A 16 1.85 -15.81 8.85
N HIS A 17 0.96 -16.26 7.97
CA HIS A 17 1.26 -16.35 6.54
C HIS A 17 1.53 -14.99 5.90
N VAL A 18 0.81 -13.94 6.32
CA VAL A 18 1.07 -12.58 5.85
C VAL A 18 2.43 -12.07 6.30
N GLN A 19 2.83 -12.33 7.54
CA GLN A 19 4.15 -11.97 8.04
C GLN A 19 5.25 -12.73 7.28
N GLU A 20 5.12 -14.04 7.13
CA GLU A 20 6.08 -14.87 6.38
C GLU A 20 6.22 -14.40 4.93
N THR A 21 5.11 -14.10 4.26
CA THR A 21 5.10 -13.57 2.90
C THR A 21 5.75 -12.18 2.84
N HIS A 22 5.49 -11.33 3.84
CA HIS A 22 6.11 -10.02 3.93
C HIS A 22 7.64 -10.15 4.04
N ASP A 23 8.13 -10.98 4.95
CA ASP A 23 9.56 -11.19 5.18
C ASP A 23 10.24 -11.79 3.95
N HIS A 24 9.60 -12.75 3.28
CA HIS A 24 10.09 -13.34 2.03
C HIS A 24 10.23 -12.30 0.90
N VAL A 25 9.25 -11.40 0.77
CA VAL A 25 9.31 -10.31 -0.22
C VAL A 25 10.41 -9.30 0.12
N GLN A 26 10.57 -8.94 1.39
CA GLN A 26 11.65 -8.05 1.85
C GLN A 26 13.02 -8.64 1.53
N GLN A 27 13.23 -9.93 1.82
CA GLN A 27 14.47 -10.63 1.52
C GLN A 27 14.75 -10.70 0.02
N SER A 28 13.74 -11.01 -0.78
CA SER A 28 13.86 -11.06 -2.25
C SER A 28 14.23 -9.69 -2.84
N LEU A 29 13.60 -8.62 -2.34
CA LEU A 29 13.90 -7.26 -2.76
C LEU A 29 15.32 -6.82 -2.35
N LEU A 30 15.76 -7.16 -1.15
CA LEU A 30 17.12 -6.89 -0.68
C LEU A 30 18.16 -7.58 -1.56
N THR A 31 17.99 -8.87 -1.82
CA THR A 31 18.86 -9.66 -2.72
C THR A 31 18.90 -9.05 -4.11
N TYR A 32 17.75 -8.67 -4.68
CA TYR A 32 17.68 -7.98 -5.97
C TYR A 32 18.44 -6.64 -5.97
N CYS A 33 18.31 -5.85 -4.91
CA CYS A 33 19.02 -4.57 -4.79
C CYS A 33 20.54 -4.77 -4.76
N ILE A 34 21.05 -5.75 -4.00
CA ILE A 34 22.47 -6.05 -3.91
C ILE A 34 22.99 -6.56 -5.26
N ASN A 35 22.29 -7.51 -5.88
CA ASN A 35 22.76 -8.18 -7.08
C ASN A 35 22.71 -7.29 -8.33
N CYS A 36 21.65 -6.47 -8.46
CA CYS A 36 21.43 -5.68 -9.67
C CYS A 36 21.90 -4.22 -9.54
N TYR A 37 22.13 -3.73 -8.32
CA TYR A 37 22.53 -2.34 -8.08
C TYR A 37 23.60 -2.20 -6.98
N PRO A 38 24.73 -2.94 -7.06
CA PRO A 38 25.77 -2.92 -6.03
C PRO A 38 26.39 -1.54 -5.79
N GLN A 39 26.37 -0.67 -6.81
CA GLN A 39 26.87 0.71 -6.74
C GLN A 39 25.95 1.67 -5.97
N VAL A 40 24.69 1.30 -5.76
CA VAL A 40 23.71 2.15 -5.08
C VAL A 40 23.62 1.74 -3.61
N GLN A 41 24.41 2.41 -2.78
CA GLN A 41 24.39 2.19 -1.34
C GLN A 41 22.98 2.36 -0.76
N GLU A 42 22.59 1.41 0.09
CA GLU A 42 21.33 1.39 0.85
C GLU A 42 20.08 1.51 -0.04
N LYS A 43 20.14 1.03 -1.30
CA LYS A 43 19.00 1.11 -2.23
C LYS A 43 17.72 0.53 -1.65
N PHE A 44 17.81 -0.61 -0.98
CA PHE A 44 16.67 -1.24 -0.30
C PHE A 44 16.02 -0.30 0.71
N THR A 45 16.81 0.24 1.65
CA THR A 45 16.33 1.18 2.67
C THR A 45 15.71 2.42 2.05
N LYS A 46 16.35 3.01 1.04
CA LYS A 46 15.84 4.17 0.30
C LYS A 46 14.48 3.90 -0.34
N LEU A 47 14.27 2.71 -0.92
CA LEU A 47 12.98 2.31 -1.48
C LEU A 47 11.90 2.20 -0.39
N LEU A 48 12.22 1.61 0.76
CA LEU A 48 11.28 1.50 1.88
C LEU A 48 10.91 2.87 2.46
N GLN A 49 11.85 3.81 2.51
CA GLN A 49 11.64 5.18 2.98
C GLN A 49 10.64 5.97 2.12
N ILE A 50 10.43 5.61 0.86
CA ILE A 50 9.46 6.26 -0.03
C ILE A 50 8.02 5.76 0.22
N LEU A 51 7.86 4.55 0.78
CA LEU A 51 6.54 3.95 0.98
C LEU A 51 5.61 4.77 1.90
N PRO A 52 6.07 5.37 3.02
CA PRO A 52 5.26 6.29 3.82
C PRO A 52 4.69 7.45 3.01
N ASP A 53 5.49 8.07 2.14
CA ASP A 53 5.07 9.23 1.34
C ASP A 53 4.01 8.82 0.31
N ILE A 54 4.20 7.67 -0.37
CA ILE A 54 3.19 7.11 -1.27
C ILE A 54 1.88 6.85 -0.51
N ARG A 55 1.96 6.28 0.70
CA ARG A 55 0.76 6.05 1.53
C ARG A 55 0.08 7.36 1.91
N GLN A 56 0.84 8.41 2.21
CA GLN A 56 0.30 9.72 2.54
C GLN A 56 -0.43 10.35 1.33
N VAL A 57 0.19 10.33 0.15
CA VAL A 57 -0.44 10.82 -1.09
C VAL A 57 -1.71 10.03 -1.41
N ALA A 58 -1.67 8.71 -1.27
CA ALA A 58 -2.84 7.86 -1.47
C ALA A 58 -3.98 8.21 -0.48
N SER A 59 -3.67 8.45 0.80
CA SER A 59 -4.67 8.86 1.80
C SER A 59 -5.35 10.17 1.42
N ARG A 60 -4.57 11.20 1.05
CA ARG A 60 -5.11 12.49 0.59
C ARG A 60 -5.95 12.33 -0.67
N GLY A 61 -5.51 11.49 -1.61
CA GLY A 61 -6.27 11.16 -2.81
C GLY A 61 -7.62 10.50 -2.52
N GLU A 62 -7.66 9.59 -1.54
CA GLU A 62 -8.89 8.94 -1.08
C GLU A 62 -9.85 9.94 -0.41
N GLU A 63 -9.35 10.86 0.41
CA GLU A 63 -10.14 11.94 1.01
C GLU A 63 -10.72 12.89 -0.05
N PHE A 64 -9.90 13.30 -1.00
CA PHE A 64 -10.32 14.16 -2.10
C PHE A 64 -11.36 13.50 -3.00
N LEU A 65 -11.16 12.23 -3.34
CA LEU A 65 -12.12 11.45 -4.13
C LEU A 65 -13.46 11.33 -3.41
N TYR A 66 -13.42 11.10 -2.09
CA TYR A 66 -14.63 11.07 -1.28
C TYR A 66 -15.35 12.42 -1.26
N TYR A 67 -14.61 13.51 -1.09
CA TYR A 67 -15.17 14.86 -1.18
C TYR A 67 -15.86 15.10 -2.53
N LYS A 68 -15.23 14.71 -3.65
CA LYS A 68 -15.89 14.81 -4.97
C LYS A 68 -17.15 13.96 -5.05
N HIS A 69 -17.14 12.75 -4.50
CA HIS A 69 -18.29 11.86 -4.53
C HIS A 69 -19.50 12.42 -3.79
N ILE A 70 -19.33 12.94 -2.56
CA ILE A 70 -20.44 13.51 -1.79
C ILE A 70 -21.04 14.76 -2.44
N ASN A 71 -20.27 15.45 -3.29
CA ASN A 71 -20.72 16.61 -4.07
C ASN A 71 -21.28 16.22 -5.46
N GLY A 72 -21.44 14.93 -5.76
CA GLY A 72 -21.93 14.45 -7.06
C GLY A 72 -20.92 14.59 -8.21
N GLY A 73 -19.67 14.97 -7.92
CA GLY A 73 -18.60 15.22 -8.88
C GLY A 73 -17.73 14.00 -9.21
N ALA A 74 -18.17 12.79 -8.84
CA ALA A 74 -17.47 11.55 -9.14
C ALA A 74 -18.45 10.48 -9.70
N PRO A 75 -18.03 9.69 -10.71
CA PRO A 75 -18.84 8.59 -11.23
C PRO A 75 -19.25 7.60 -10.13
N THR A 76 -20.50 7.17 -10.15
CA THR A 76 -21.04 6.15 -9.25
C THR A 76 -20.92 4.75 -9.87
N GLN A 77 -21.09 3.69 -9.06
CA GLN A 77 -21.10 2.29 -9.52
C GLN A 77 -19.79 1.85 -10.21
N THR A 78 -18.66 2.38 -9.77
CA THR A 78 -17.34 1.93 -10.21
C THR A 78 -16.66 1.12 -9.11
N LEU A 79 -15.79 0.19 -9.50
CA LEU A 79 -14.95 -0.57 -8.57
C LEU A 79 -14.17 0.36 -7.63
N LEU A 80 -13.71 1.50 -8.13
CA LEU A 80 -13.01 2.51 -7.33
C LEU A 80 -13.88 3.04 -6.18
N MET A 81 -15.16 3.28 -6.43
CA MET A 81 -16.10 3.74 -5.40
C MET A 81 -16.49 2.62 -4.42
N GLU A 82 -16.66 1.39 -4.90
CA GLU A 82 -16.87 0.22 -4.03
C GLU A 82 -15.69 0.04 -3.05
N MET A 83 -14.46 0.17 -3.55
CA MET A 83 -13.25 0.14 -2.74
C MET A 83 -13.18 1.30 -1.73
N LEU A 84 -13.66 2.49 -2.11
CA LEU A 84 -13.73 3.65 -1.22
C LEU A 84 -14.73 3.44 -0.08
N HIS A 85 -15.89 2.84 -0.37
CA HIS A 85 -16.91 2.52 0.63
C HIS A 85 -16.49 1.39 1.58
N ALA A 86 -15.87 0.33 1.06
CA ALA A 86 -15.40 -0.81 1.86
C ALA A 86 -14.40 -0.41 2.95
N LYS A 87 -13.68 0.70 2.76
CA LYS A 87 -12.72 1.24 3.71
C LYS A 87 -13.33 2.03 4.88
N ARG A 88 -14.62 2.34 4.82
CA ARG A 88 -15.35 3.17 5.79
C ARG A 88 -16.46 2.41 6.53
N LYS A 89 -16.55 1.09 6.32
CA LYS A 89 -17.27 0.15 7.19
C LYS A 89 -16.32 -0.37 8.26
#